data_AF-A0A9D5ASD9-F1
#
_entry.id   AF-A0A9D5ASD9-F1
#
_cell.length_a   1.000
_cell.length_b   1.000
_cell.length_c   1.000
_cell.angle_alpha   90.00
_cell.angle_beta   90.00
_cell.angle_gamma   90.00
#
_symmetry.space_group_name_H-M   'P 1'
#
loop_
_entity.id
_entity.type
_entity.pdbx_description
1 polymer ?
#
loop_
_entity_poly.entity_id
_entity_poly.type
_entity_poly.pdbx_seq_one_letter_code
_entity_poly.pdbx_strand_id
1 'polypeptide(L)'
;MELTAHGCTMGLSAYRATVILLFFFLSHFSFTTAIRKDIGFKFTPFCKTTVQGRYLLSDNNGYVCNALSIDSKSRCCPQTGKKFSCHGCNLLSQCCNSYEYCVSCCLNPALTRREQVLKMKIAKPATARSYESIFDYCTGRCRHSSESVVSKLLYSWYSFVLETVSVF
;
A
#
# COMPACT_ATOMS: atom_id res chain seq x y z
N MET A 1 27.84 -89.51 -16.77
CA MET A 1 29.00 -89.08 -17.57
C MET A 1 28.49 -89.07 -19.00
N GLU A 2 28.25 -87.97 -19.71
CA GLU A 2 28.92 -86.67 -19.79
C GLU A 2 27.91 -85.54 -20.05
N LEU A 3 28.28 -84.32 -19.65
CA LEU A 3 27.57 -83.08 -19.93
C LEU A 3 27.85 -82.63 -21.38
N THR A 4 26.83 -82.17 -22.10
CA THR A 4 27.01 -81.26 -23.24
C THR A 4 26.33 -79.93 -22.96
N ALA A 5 27.16 -78.88 -22.98
CA ALA A 5 26.84 -77.53 -22.59
C ALA A 5 26.35 -76.74 -23.81
N HIS A 6 25.05 -76.45 -23.86
CA HIS A 6 24.50 -75.43 -24.76
C HIS A 6 23.43 -74.63 -24.02
N GLY A 7 23.85 -73.58 -23.29
CA GLY A 7 22.91 -72.71 -22.59
C GLY A 7 23.46 -71.47 -21.90
N CYS A 8 24.77 -71.20 -21.95
CA CYS A 8 25.38 -70.18 -21.08
C CYS A 8 25.68 -68.80 -21.70
N THR A 9 25.26 -68.50 -22.93
CA THR A 9 25.54 -67.17 -23.54
C THR A 9 24.34 -66.23 -23.63
N MET A 10 23.10 -66.73 -23.46
CA MET A 10 21.89 -65.92 -23.66
C MET A 10 21.37 -65.23 -22.38
N GLY A 11 21.70 -65.74 -21.18
CA GLY A 11 21.20 -65.19 -19.91
C GLY A 11 21.90 -63.92 -19.43
N LEU A 12 23.20 -63.78 -19.70
CA LEU A 12 24.00 -62.64 -19.22
C LEU A 12 23.76 -61.37 -20.06
N SER A 13 23.42 -61.53 -21.34
CA SER A 13 23.11 -60.43 -22.27
C SER A 13 21.74 -59.81 -21.95
N ALA A 14 20.73 -60.65 -21.68
CA ALA A 14 19.40 -60.19 -21.29
C ALA A 14 19.41 -59.45 -19.94
N TYR A 15 20.16 -59.95 -18.95
CA TYR A 15 20.32 -59.28 -17.65
C TYR A 15 21.03 -57.93 -17.76
N ARG A 16 22.07 -57.82 -18.59
CA ARG A 16 22.74 -56.55 -18.84
C ARG A 16 21.85 -55.57 -19.61
N ALA A 17 21.08 -56.05 -20.59
CA ALA A 17 20.14 -55.23 -21.34
C ALA A 17 18.99 -54.72 -20.47
N THR A 18 18.45 -55.52 -19.56
CA THR A 18 17.41 -55.10 -18.62
C THR A 18 17.93 -54.13 -17.57
N VAL A 19 19.15 -54.32 -17.06
CA VAL A 19 19.80 -53.37 -16.14
C VAL A 19 20.07 -52.03 -16.85
N ILE A 20 20.55 -52.04 -18.10
CA ILE A 20 20.76 -50.81 -18.88
C ILE A 20 19.42 -50.10 -19.19
N LEU A 21 18.37 -50.85 -19.54
CA LEU A 21 17.02 -50.29 -19.74
C LEU A 21 16.44 -49.70 -18.46
N LEU A 22 16.65 -50.33 -17.30
CA LEU A 22 16.27 -49.80 -16.00
C LEU A 22 17.05 -48.53 -15.64
N PHE A 23 18.35 -48.47 -15.92
CA PHE A 23 19.16 -47.26 -15.71
C PHE A 23 18.74 -46.12 -16.64
N PHE A 24 18.38 -46.40 -17.89
CA PHE A 24 17.79 -45.41 -18.81
C PHE A 24 16.40 -44.96 -18.36
N PHE A 25 15.55 -45.88 -17.86
CA PHE A 25 14.25 -45.51 -17.30
C PHE A 25 14.39 -44.64 -16.04
N LEU A 26 15.34 -44.96 -15.17
CA LEU A 26 15.64 -44.18 -13.96
C LEU A 26 16.28 -42.82 -14.26
N SER A 27 17.07 -42.69 -15.34
CA SER A 27 17.64 -41.41 -15.77
C SER A 27 16.64 -40.52 -16.53
N HIS A 28 15.71 -41.11 -17.29
CA HIS A 28 14.56 -40.41 -17.89
C HIS A 28 13.47 -40.07 -16.87
N PHE A 29 13.38 -40.81 -15.76
CA PHE A 29 12.65 -40.42 -14.56
C PHE A 29 13.46 -39.41 -13.73
N SER A 30 14.23 -38.54 -14.39
CA SER A 30 14.58 -37.24 -13.85
C SER A 30 13.27 -36.55 -13.57
N PHE A 31 12.87 -36.65 -12.30
CA PHE A 31 11.73 -36.02 -11.67
C PHE A 31 11.61 -34.62 -12.26
N THR A 32 10.67 -34.43 -13.19
CA THR A 32 10.21 -33.10 -13.54
C THR A 32 9.46 -32.63 -12.30
N THR A 33 10.21 -32.19 -11.30
CA THR A 33 9.70 -31.27 -10.30
C THR A 33 9.40 -29.99 -11.06
N ALA A 34 8.26 -29.98 -11.76
CA ALA A 34 7.54 -28.76 -12.05
C ALA A 34 7.08 -28.22 -10.69
N ILE A 35 8.03 -27.67 -9.93
CA ILE A 35 7.73 -26.75 -8.86
C ILE A 35 6.97 -25.65 -9.58
N ARG A 36 5.63 -25.65 -9.45
CA ARG A 36 4.83 -24.46 -9.72
C ARG A 36 5.38 -23.38 -8.80
N LYS A 37 6.39 -22.67 -9.29
CA LYS A 37 6.69 -21.31 -8.87
C LYS A 37 5.38 -20.58 -9.13
N ASP A 38 4.90 -19.86 -8.13
CA ASP A 38 3.66 -19.11 -8.16
C ASP A 38 2.41 -19.87 -7.68
N ILE A 39 2.48 -20.47 -6.49
CA ILE A 39 1.43 -20.14 -5.48
C ILE A 39 1.79 -18.76 -4.92
N GLY A 40 1.86 -17.77 -5.80
CA GLY A 40 1.77 -16.39 -5.43
C GLY A 40 0.32 -16.22 -5.07
N PHE A 41 0.00 -16.35 -3.78
CA PHE A 41 -1.22 -15.73 -3.27
C PHE A 41 -1.16 -14.30 -3.80
N LYS A 42 -2.02 -13.97 -4.77
CA LYS A 42 -2.05 -12.67 -5.45
C LYS A 42 -2.45 -11.68 -4.36
N PHE A 43 -1.48 -11.26 -3.56
CA PHE A 43 -1.65 -10.33 -2.46
C PHE A 43 -1.99 -9.02 -3.14
N THR A 44 -3.28 -8.80 -3.34
CA THR A 44 -3.80 -7.52 -3.79
C THR A 44 -3.46 -6.55 -2.67
N PRO A 45 -2.52 -5.61 -2.88
CA PRO A 45 -2.14 -4.68 -1.83
C PRO A 45 -3.37 -3.87 -1.45
N PHE A 46 -3.72 -3.94 -0.16
CA PHE A 46 -4.82 -3.16 0.38
C PHE A 46 -4.36 -1.71 0.57
N CYS A 47 -5.13 -0.75 0.07
CA CYS A 47 -4.85 0.66 0.29
C CYS A 47 -5.47 1.14 1.60
N LYS A 48 -4.69 1.95 2.33
CA LYS A 48 -5.25 2.82 3.36
C LYS A 48 -5.88 4.03 2.66
N THR A 49 -7.07 4.41 3.10
CA THR A 49 -7.80 5.56 2.57
C THR A 49 -8.18 6.49 3.71
N THR A 50 -8.41 7.75 3.38
CA THR A 50 -8.93 8.75 4.31
C THR A 50 -10.38 8.45 4.68
N VAL A 51 -10.77 8.81 5.91
CA VAL A 51 -12.10 8.49 6.47
C VAL A 51 -12.99 9.74 6.57
N GLN A 52 -12.44 10.93 6.28
CA GLN A 52 -13.11 12.21 6.58
C GLN A 52 -14.00 12.73 5.44
N GLY A 53 -13.68 12.47 4.17
CA GLY A 53 -14.45 12.98 3.04
C GLY A 53 -15.75 12.21 2.77
N ARG A 54 -16.87 12.93 2.60
CA ARG A 54 -18.19 12.35 2.26
C ARG A 54 -18.29 11.90 0.79
N TYR A 55 -17.60 12.59 -0.12
CA TYR A 55 -17.71 12.37 -1.57
C TYR A 55 -16.37 12.00 -2.22
N LEU A 56 -15.27 12.49 -1.67
CA LEU A 56 -13.92 12.25 -2.16
C LEU A 56 -13.13 11.54 -1.08
N LEU A 57 -12.19 10.71 -1.49
CA LEU A 57 -11.20 10.09 -0.61
C LEU A 57 -9.84 10.07 -1.29
N SER A 58 -8.78 10.06 -0.49
CA SER A 58 -7.41 9.90 -0.93
C SER A 58 -6.88 8.55 -0.43
N ASP A 59 -6.21 7.81 -1.31
CA ASP A 59 -5.50 6.59 -0.93
C ASP A 59 -4.03 6.87 -0.56
N ASN A 60 -3.38 5.86 0.03
CA ASN A 60 -1.96 5.89 0.39
C ASN A 60 -1.00 5.87 -0.81
N ASN A 61 -1.50 5.60 -2.01
CA ASN A 61 -0.75 5.75 -3.26
C ASN A 61 -0.81 7.19 -3.80
N GLY A 62 -1.61 8.05 -3.17
CA GLY A 62 -1.77 9.45 -3.50
C GLY A 62 -2.80 9.73 -4.60
N TYR A 63 -3.67 8.78 -4.94
CA TYR A 63 -4.80 9.01 -5.83
C TYR A 63 -6.00 9.57 -5.05
N VAL A 64 -6.71 10.50 -5.69
CA VAL A 64 -8.00 11.02 -5.22
C VAL A 64 -9.09 10.53 -6.15
N CYS A 65 -10.14 9.95 -5.57
CA CYS A 65 -11.30 9.46 -6.29
C CYS A 65 -12.59 9.66 -5.51
N ASN A 66 -13.73 9.43 -6.17
CA ASN A 66 -15.02 9.44 -5.49
C ASN A 66 -15.16 8.20 -4.60
N ALA A 67 -15.78 8.34 -3.43
CA ALA A 67 -16.03 7.23 -2.53
C ALA A 67 -16.79 6.04 -3.18
N LEU A 68 -17.62 6.31 -4.19
CA LEU A 68 -18.36 5.31 -4.95
C LEU A 68 -17.50 4.58 -6.00
N SER A 69 -16.37 5.17 -6.40
CA SER A 69 -15.48 4.63 -7.45
C SER A 69 -14.34 3.77 -6.89
N ILE A 70 -14.29 3.56 -5.58
CA ILE A 70 -13.27 2.76 -4.90
C ILE A 70 -13.41 1.28 -5.26
N ASP A 71 -12.29 0.59 -5.44
CA ASP A 71 -12.32 -0.84 -5.69
C ASP A 71 -12.72 -1.60 -4.40
N SER A 72 -13.77 -2.42 -4.47
CA SER A 72 -14.30 -3.15 -3.31
C SER A 72 -13.30 -4.14 -2.73
N LYS A 73 -12.39 -4.68 -3.55
CA LYS A 73 -11.43 -5.71 -3.12
C LYS A 73 -10.18 -5.12 -2.49
N SER A 74 -9.53 -4.18 -3.17
CA SER A 74 -8.26 -3.57 -2.73
C SER A 74 -8.44 -2.32 -1.87
N ARG A 75 -9.64 -1.72 -1.87
CA ARG A 75 -9.91 -0.41 -1.23
C ARG A 75 -9.05 0.73 -1.79
N CYS A 76 -8.47 0.55 -2.97
CA CYS A 76 -7.68 1.57 -3.65
C CYS A 76 -8.54 2.41 -4.58
N CYS A 77 -8.10 3.64 -4.84
CA CYS A 77 -8.67 4.42 -5.93
C CYS A 77 -8.27 3.83 -7.28
N PRO A 78 -9.11 3.96 -8.32
CA PRO A 78 -8.73 3.59 -9.66
C PRO A 78 -7.57 4.46 -10.14
N GLN A 79 -6.62 3.87 -10.88
CA GLN A 79 -5.43 4.58 -11.38
C GLN A 79 -5.74 5.65 -12.44
N THR A 80 -7.01 5.82 -12.80
CA THR A 80 -7.52 6.93 -13.63
C THR A 80 -7.79 8.21 -12.82
N GLY A 81 -7.77 8.13 -11.48
CA GLY A 81 -7.98 9.28 -10.60
C GLY A 81 -6.84 10.30 -10.63
N LYS A 82 -7.08 11.50 -10.07
CA LYS A 82 -6.04 12.54 -9.95
C LYS A 82 -4.99 12.10 -8.92
N LYS A 83 -3.74 11.95 -9.34
CA LYS A 83 -2.62 11.57 -8.47
C LYS A 83 -1.83 12.80 -8.03
N PHE A 84 -1.50 12.87 -6.73
CA PHE A 84 -0.69 13.93 -6.12
C PHE A 84 -1.17 15.36 -6.45
N SER A 85 -2.48 15.55 -6.61
CA SER A 85 -3.05 16.81 -7.08
C SER A 85 -3.21 17.80 -5.92
N CYS A 86 -2.51 18.94 -5.99
CA CYS A 86 -2.53 20.00 -4.97
C CYS A 86 -3.69 21.01 -5.12
N HIS A 87 -4.80 20.59 -5.72
CA HIS A 87 -5.94 21.48 -5.95
C HIS A 87 -6.56 21.96 -4.62
N GLY A 88 -6.55 23.27 -4.38
CA GLY A 88 -7.07 23.86 -3.14
C GLY A 88 -6.19 23.63 -1.91
N CYS A 89 -4.93 23.22 -2.11
CA CYS A 89 -3.92 23.12 -1.05
C CYS A 89 -3.02 24.37 -1.09
N ASN A 90 -2.93 25.10 0.03
CA ASN A 90 -1.92 26.13 0.19
C ASN A 90 -0.70 25.54 0.92
N LEU A 91 0.39 25.33 0.18
CA LEU A 91 1.61 24.71 0.68
C LEU A 91 2.31 25.54 1.77
N LEU A 92 2.11 26.86 1.78
CA LEU A 92 2.75 27.77 2.75
C LEU A 92 1.96 27.81 4.06
N SER A 93 0.64 27.97 4.00
CA SER A 93 -0.21 28.04 5.20
C SER A 93 -0.55 26.67 5.78
N GLN A 94 -0.27 25.57 5.05
CA GLN A 94 -0.64 24.20 5.44
C GLN A 94 -2.16 24.03 5.65
N CYS A 95 -2.96 24.95 5.08
CA CYS A 95 -4.41 24.95 5.14
C CYS A 95 -5.00 24.33 3.87
N CYS A 96 -6.10 23.58 4.05
CA CYS A 96 -6.70 22.78 3.00
C CYS A 96 -8.13 23.18 2.72
N ASN A 97 -8.41 23.71 1.52
CA ASN A 97 -9.79 23.88 1.06
C ASN A 97 -10.44 22.52 0.82
N SER A 98 -9.69 21.59 0.22
CA SER A 98 -10.07 20.18 0.12
C SER A 98 -9.04 19.31 0.83
N TYR A 99 -9.46 18.68 1.92
CA TYR A 99 -8.62 17.81 2.74
C TYR A 99 -8.01 16.66 1.91
N GLU A 100 -8.81 16.04 1.05
CA GLU A 100 -8.39 14.88 0.27
C GLU A 100 -7.30 15.21 -0.76
N TYR A 101 -7.44 16.34 -1.47
CA TYR A 101 -6.41 16.81 -2.38
C TYR A 101 -5.14 17.24 -1.65
N CYS A 102 -5.25 17.85 -0.47
CA CYS A 102 -4.10 18.14 0.36
C CYS A 102 -3.33 16.90 0.79
N VAL A 103 -4.02 15.86 1.26
CA VAL A 103 -3.39 14.60 1.67
C VAL A 103 -2.66 13.98 0.47
N SER A 104 -3.34 13.90 -0.69
CA SER A 104 -2.74 13.45 -1.94
C SER A 104 -1.50 14.27 -2.32
N CYS A 105 -1.57 15.60 -2.31
CA CYS A 105 -0.45 16.48 -2.59
C CYS A 105 0.73 16.26 -1.64
N CYS A 106 0.48 16.13 -0.34
CA CYS A 106 1.51 15.89 0.66
C CYS A 106 2.26 14.56 0.44
N LEU A 107 1.60 13.55 -0.13
CA LEU A 107 2.22 12.26 -0.44
C LEU A 107 3.21 12.33 -1.61
N ASN A 108 3.26 13.46 -2.33
CA ASN A 108 4.20 13.64 -3.42
C ASN A 108 5.65 13.59 -2.89
N PRO A 109 6.49 12.66 -3.38
CA PRO A 109 7.88 12.55 -2.93
C PRO A 109 8.73 13.78 -3.26
N ALA A 110 8.32 14.61 -4.23
CA ALA A 110 8.98 15.89 -4.53
C ALA A 110 8.80 16.93 -3.40
N LEU A 111 7.71 16.83 -2.64
CA LEU A 111 7.39 17.76 -1.55
C LEU A 111 7.82 17.19 -0.19
N THR A 112 7.58 15.90 0.02
CA THR A 112 7.75 15.26 1.33
C THR A 112 8.75 14.11 1.24
N ARG A 113 9.93 14.28 1.86
CA ARG A 113 10.94 13.22 1.95
C ARG A 113 10.67 12.29 3.12
N ARG A 114 10.70 10.97 2.85
CA ARG A 114 10.48 9.89 3.84
C ARG A 114 11.30 10.05 5.12
N GLU A 115 12.59 10.31 4.98
CA GLU A 115 13.53 10.42 6.10
C GLU A 115 13.20 11.58 7.04
N GLN A 116 12.64 12.66 6.50
CA GLN A 116 12.23 13.82 7.30
C GLN A 116 10.95 13.49 8.07
N VAL A 117 10.01 12.76 7.46
CA VAL A 117 8.74 12.39 8.08
C VAL A 117 8.92 11.46 9.28
N LEU A 118 9.74 10.41 9.16
CA LEU A 118 9.92 9.43 10.24
C LEU A 118 10.60 10.03 11.49
N LYS A 119 11.32 11.15 11.31
CA LYS A 119 11.93 11.92 12.41
C LYS A 119 10.95 12.91 13.05
N MET A 120 9.81 13.19 12.42
CA MET A 120 8.80 14.09 12.97
C MET A 120 7.90 13.37 13.97
N LYS A 121 7.65 14.04 15.10
CA LYS A 121 6.74 13.56 16.14
C LYS A 121 5.30 13.94 15.82
N ILE A 122 4.37 13.08 16.21
CA ILE A 122 2.92 13.29 16.02
C ILE A 122 2.43 14.55 16.76
N ALA A 123 3.05 14.88 17.90
CA ALA A 123 2.66 16.02 18.72
C ALA A 123 3.88 16.74 19.33
N LYS A 124 3.64 17.95 19.87
CA LYS A 124 4.64 18.78 20.55
C LYS A 124 5.37 18.13 21.75
N PRO A 125 4.76 17.29 22.61
CA PRO A 125 5.48 16.74 23.75
C PRO A 125 6.63 15.84 23.30
N ALA A 126 7.73 15.88 24.06
CA ALA A 126 8.95 15.13 23.74
C ALA A 126 8.75 13.60 23.74
N THR A 127 7.72 13.10 24.41
CA THR A 127 7.33 11.68 24.49
C THR A 127 6.40 11.22 23.36
N ALA A 128 6.02 12.11 22.44
CA ALA A 128 5.13 11.75 21.34
C ALA A 128 5.78 10.74 20.38
N ARG A 129 5.00 9.73 20.00
CA ARG A 129 5.38 8.73 19.00
C ARG A 129 5.59 9.41 17.63
N SER A 130 6.48 8.87 16.81
CA SER A 130 6.66 9.26 15.42
C SER A 130 5.58 8.66 14.52
N TYR A 131 5.41 9.20 13.31
CA TYR A 131 4.50 8.65 12.32
C TYR A 131 5.02 7.30 11.78
N GLU A 132 4.12 6.34 11.59
CA GLU A 132 4.44 5.02 11.04
C GLU A 132 4.62 5.06 9.51
N SER A 133 3.92 5.96 8.83
CA SER A 133 3.99 6.12 7.38
C SER A 133 3.85 7.58 6.95
N ILE A 134 4.25 7.89 5.70
CA ILE A 134 4.00 9.22 5.11
C ILE A 134 2.50 9.50 5.03
N PHE A 135 1.68 8.47 4.79
CA PHE A 135 0.24 8.62 4.76
C PHE A 135 -0.29 9.14 6.09
N ASP A 136 0.12 8.55 7.21
CA ASP A 136 -0.32 8.96 8.55
C ASP A 136 0.19 10.37 8.91
N TYR A 137 1.39 10.72 8.42
CA TYR A 137 1.90 12.09 8.52
C TYR A 137 1.02 13.09 7.78
N CYS A 138 0.69 12.81 6.53
CA CYS A 138 -0.10 13.70 5.69
C CYS A 138 -1.54 13.83 6.20
N THR A 139 -2.17 12.73 6.63
CA THR A 139 -3.53 12.76 7.18
C THR A 139 -3.62 13.50 8.51
N GLY A 140 -2.58 13.42 9.34
CA GLY A 140 -2.51 14.12 10.64
C GLY A 140 -2.13 15.59 10.56
N ARG A 141 -1.36 16.00 9.54
CA ARG A 141 -0.88 17.39 9.38
C ARG A 141 -1.84 18.28 8.59
N CYS A 142 -2.60 17.71 7.65
CA CYS A 142 -3.57 18.47 6.87
C CYS A 142 -4.76 18.87 7.75
N ARG A 143 -4.81 20.14 8.20
CA ARG A 143 -5.98 20.68 8.89
C ARG A 143 -7.02 21.06 7.84
N HIS A 144 -8.25 20.56 7.98
CA HIS A 144 -9.41 21.16 7.32
C HIS A 144 -9.30 22.68 7.50
N SER A 145 -9.31 23.44 6.40
CA SER A 145 -9.15 24.89 6.41
C SER A 145 -10.00 25.50 7.52
N SER A 146 -9.34 26.30 8.34
CA SER A 146 -9.97 26.97 9.47
C SER A 146 -10.92 28.09 9.06
N GLU A 147 -11.26 28.30 7.79
CA GLU A 147 -12.17 29.38 7.39
C GLU A 147 -13.59 29.23 8.01
N SER A 148 -14.03 28.00 8.28
CA SER A 148 -15.29 27.76 9.00
C SER A 148 -15.19 27.93 10.53
N VAL A 149 -13.98 27.99 11.09
CA VAL A 149 -13.75 28.24 12.52
C VAL A 149 -13.38 29.71 12.76
N VAL A 150 -12.72 30.37 11.81
CA VAL A 150 -12.40 31.81 11.88
C VAL A 150 -13.65 32.66 11.65
N SER A 151 -14.63 32.19 10.87
CA SER A 151 -15.92 32.88 10.73
C SER A 151 -16.83 32.74 11.96
N LYS A 152 -16.65 31.72 12.83
CA LYS A 152 -17.34 31.64 14.13
C LYS A 152 -16.61 32.36 15.26
N LEU A 153 -15.27 32.35 15.25
CA LEU A 153 -14.48 32.99 16.31
C LEU A 153 -14.67 34.52 16.28
N LEU A 154 -14.77 35.13 15.10
CA LEU A 154 -15.04 36.56 14.97
C LEU A 154 -16.40 36.96 15.56
N TYR A 155 -17.48 36.23 15.24
CA TYR A 155 -18.80 36.49 15.83
C TYR A 155 -18.81 36.32 17.36
N SER A 156 -18.11 35.31 17.89
CA SER A 156 -18.07 35.05 19.33
C SER A 156 -17.32 36.14 20.11
N TRP A 157 -16.20 36.64 19.60
CA TRP A 157 -15.46 37.74 20.22
C TRP A 157 -16.17 39.09 20.06
N TYR A 158 -16.79 39.35 18.91
CA TYR A 158 -17.49 40.62 18.67
C TYR A 158 -18.77 40.73 19.52
N SER A 159 -19.50 39.63 19.72
CA SER A 159 -20.66 39.60 20.63
C SER A 159 -20.25 39.86 22.08
N PHE A 160 -19.14 39.24 22.54
CA PHE A 160 -18.63 39.45 23.91
C PHE A 160 -18.11 40.87 24.15
N VAL A 161 -17.53 41.51 23.12
CA VAL A 161 -17.08 42.91 23.20
C VAL A 161 -18.27 43.88 23.17
N LEU A 162 -19.31 43.61 22.37
CA LEU A 162 -20.52 44.45 22.37
C LEU A 162 -21.32 44.34 23.67
N GLU A 163 -21.39 43.15 24.29
CA GLU A 163 -22.02 42.99 25.60
C GLU A 163 -21.23 43.63 26.75
N THR A 164 -19.90 43.70 26.66
CA THR A 164 -19.08 44.36 27.70
C THR A 164 -19.03 45.89 27.55
N VAL A 165 -19.13 46.43 26.33
CA VAL A 165 -19.18 47.89 26.09
C VAL A 165 -20.57 48.48 26.37
N SER A 166 -21.63 47.67 26.36
CA SER A 166 -22.99 48.14 26.70
C SER A 166 -23.30 48.13 28.22
N VAL A 167 -22.35 47.68 29.06
CA VAL A 167 -22.46 47.62 30.54
C VAL A 167 -21.51 48.63 31.22
N PHE A 168 -20.80 49.46 30.45
CA PHE A 168 -20.10 50.66 30.90
C PHE A 168 -20.69 51.91 30.23
#